data_AF-A0AAV3XIT2-F1
#
_entry.id   AF-A0AAV3XIT2-F1
#
_cell.length_a   1.000
_cell.length_b   1.000
_cell.length_c   1.000
_cell.angle_alpha   90.00
_cell.angle_beta   90.00
_cell.angle_gamma   90.00
#
_symmetry.space_group_name_H-M   'P 1'
#
loop_
_entity.id
_entity.type
_entity.pdbx_description
1 polymer ?
#
loop_
_entity_poly.entity_id
_entity_poly.type
_entity_poly.pdbx_seq_one_letter_code
_entity_poly.pdbx_strand_id
1 'polypeptide(L)'
;MNVEFRKSFEKDLNNLRDQSLLQRIQVVIEEVEAAENLGDVSNLKKLKADGSYYRIRVGDYRIGMAVNENIVIFVRVLHRKEVYRYFP
;
A
#
# COMPACT_ATOMS: atom_id res chain seq x y z
N MET A 1 -11.99 7.63 -0.72
CA MET A 1 -11.16 8.16 0.40
C MET A 1 -10.13 9.18 -0.11
N ASN A 2 -9.63 10.07 0.77
CA ASN A 2 -8.46 10.90 0.44
C ASN A 2 -7.18 10.06 0.54
N VAL A 3 -6.36 10.06 -0.50
CA VAL A 3 -5.10 9.31 -0.54
C VAL A 3 -3.90 10.25 -0.75
N GLU A 4 -2.78 9.88 -0.14
CA GLU A 4 -1.49 10.54 -0.34
C GLU A 4 -0.40 9.52 -0.63
N PHE A 5 0.64 9.94 -1.35
CA PHE A 5 1.78 9.09 -1.71
C PHE A 5 3.06 9.66 -1.13
N ARG A 6 3.80 8.83 -0.38
CA ARG A 6 5.15 9.19 0.05
C ARG A 6 6.12 9.09 -1.12
N LYS A 7 7.15 9.94 -1.13
CA LYS A 7 8.27 9.84 -2.10
C LYS A 7 8.92 8.45 -2.14
N SER A 8 8.90 7.72 -1.02
CA SER A 8 9.40 6.34 -0.99
C SER A 8 8.55 5.39 -1.81
N PHE A 9 7.22 5.55 -1.79
CA PHE A 9 6.30 4.77 -2.61
C PHE A 9 6.53 5.02 -4.11
N GLU A 10 6.64 6.29 -4.50
CA GLU A 10 6.97 6.69 -5.88
C GLU A 10 8.31 6.09 -6.34
N LYS A 11 9.36 6.17 -5.51
CA LYS A 11 10.65 5.55 -5.80
C LYS A 11 10.57 4.03 -5.93
N ASP A 12 9.82 3.38 -5.05
CA ASP A 12 9.60 1.94 -5.12
C ASP A 12 8.94 1.56 -6.46
N LEU A 13 7.91 2.30 -6.90
CA LEU A 13 7.25 2.10 -8.20
C LEU A 13 8.21 2.29 -9.38
N ASN A 14 9.01 3.35 -9.37
CA ASN A 14 9.99 3.62 -10.44
C ASN A 14 11.03 2.51 -10.59
N ASN A 15 11.27 1.71 -9.54
CA ASN A 15 12.19 0.57 -9.58
C ASN A 15 11.53 -0.72 -10.10
N LEU A 16 10.21 -0.78 -10.22
CA LEU A 16 9.48 -1.94 -10.73
C LEU A 16 9.47 -1.93 -12.27
N ARG A 17 9.88 -3.04 -12.88
CA ARG A 17 9.86 -3.22 -14.35
C ARG A 17 8.70 -4.08 -14.84
N ASP A 18 8.07 -4.84 -13.94
CA ASP A 18 6.96 -5.73 -14.25
C ASP A 18 5.67 -4.92 -14.47
N GLN A 19 5.24 -4.83 -15.72
CA GLN A 19 4.04 -4.10 -16.12
C GLN A 19 2.75 -4.71 -15.58
N SER A 20 2.69 -6.05 -15.46
CA SER A 20 1.51 -6.72 -14.89
C SER A 20 1.39 -6.44 -13.39
N LEU A 21 2.52 -6.39 -12.68
CA LEU A 21 2.54 -5.95 -11.30
C LEU A 21 2.10 -4.49 -11.14
N LEU A 22 2.61 -3.58 -11.98
CA LEU A 22 2.22 -2.16 -11.95
C LEU A 22 0.72 -1.98 -12.18
N GLN A 23 0.14 -2.68 -13.16
CA GLN A 23 -1.31 -2.67 -13.40
C GLN A 23 -2.10 -3.16 -12.18
N ARG A 24 -1.67 -4.25 -11.53
CA ARG A 24 -2.33 -4.73 -10.31
C ARG A 24 -2.20 -3.75 -9.14
N ILE A 25 -1.08 -3.04 -9.02
CA ILE A 25 -0.91 -2.00 -8.02
C ILE A 25 -1.84 -0.82 -8.30
N GLN A 26 -1.97 -0.40 -9.56
CA GLN A 26 -2.89 0.66 -9.96
C GLN A 26 -4.34 0.32 -9.58
N VAL A 27 -4.80 -0.90 -9.88
CA VAL A 27 -6.16 -1.35 -9.50
C VAL A 27 -6.37 -1.26 -7.99
N VAL A 28 -5.35 -1.59 -7.18
CA VAL A 28 -5.44 -1.46 -5.71
C VAL A 28 -5.51 0.01 -5.27
N ILE A 29 -4.77 0.91 -5.92
CA ILE A 29 -4.84 2.35 -5.63
C ILE A 29 -6.25 2.87 -5.93
N GLU A 30 -6.78 2.55 -7.12
CA GLU A 30 -8.13 2.93 -7.55
C GLU A 30 -9.22 2.38 -6.61
N GLU A 31 -9.08 1.13 -6.14
CA GLU A 31 -9.98 0.53 -5.15
C GLU A 31 -9.97 1.30 -3.82
N VAL A 32 -8.79 1.70 -3.33
CA VAL A 32 -8.65 2.48 -2.09
C VAL A 32 -9.20 3.90 -2.26
N GLU A 33 -8.97 4.52 -3.42
CA GLU A 33 -9.53 5.84 -3.74
C GLU A 33 -11.05 5.82 -3.80
N ALA A 34 -11.64 4.76 -4.38
CA ALA A 34 -13.08 4.60 -4.52
C ALA A 34 -13.80 4.17 -3.23
N ALA A 35 -13.09 3.54 -2.28
CA ALA A 35 -13.70 3.06 -1.04
C ALA A 35 -14.16 4.22 -0.13
N GLU A 36 -15.28 4.00 0.56
CA GLU A 36 -15.85 4.95 1.53
C GLU A 36 -15.19 4.79 2.90
N ASN A 37 -14.88 3.55 3.29
CA ASN A 37 -14.19 3.24 4.53
C ASN A 37 -13.14 2.13 4.35
N LEU A 38 -12.20 2.01 5.30
CA LEU A 38 -11.12 1.02 5.23
C LEU A 38 -11.60 -0.44 5.24
N GLY A 39 -12.80 -0.70 5.76
CA GLY A 39 -13.39 -2.04 5.80
C GLY A 39 -13.79 -2.54 4.40
N ASP A 40 -14.02 -1.63 3.46
CA ASP A 40 -14.40 -1.95 2.08
C ASP A 40 -13.18 -2.38 1.24
N VAL A 41 -11.97 -2.03 1.68
CA VAL A 41 -10.73 -2.31 0.95
C VAL A 41 -10.38 -3.79 1.10
N SER A 42 -10.38 -4.50 -0.02
CA SER A 42 -10.06 -5.93 -0.05
C SER A 42 -8.60 -6.19 0.31
N ASN A 43 -8.33 -7.36 0.90
CA ASN A 43 -6.97 -7.81 1.27
C ASN A 43 -6.19 -6.88 2.22
N LEU A 44 -6.87 -5.91 2.84
CA LEU A 44 -6.29 -5.02 3.84
C LEU A 44 -6.07 -5.77 5.15
N LYS A 45 -4.87 -5.66 5.71
CA LYS A 45 -4.55 -6.22 7.03
C LYS A 45 -3.82 -5.21 7.89
N LYS A 46 -4.37 -4.91 9.07
CA LYS A 46 -3.69 -4.13 10.10
C LYS A 46 -2.44 -4.87 10.58
N LEU A 47 -1.35 -4.14 10.72
CA LEU A 47 -0.07 -4.68 11.15
C LEU A 47 0.08 -4.60 12.68
N LYS A 48 0.93 -5.46 13.23
CA LYS A 48 1.29 -5.48 14.66
C LYS A 48 2.45 -4.51 14.90
N ALA A 49 2.20 -3.23 14.69
CA ALA A 49 3.13 -2.14 14.97
C ALA A 49 2.38 -1.04 15.72
N ASP A 50 3.10 -0.19 16.45
CA ASP A 50 2.50 0.96 17.10
C ASP A 50 1.95 1.92 16.04
N GLY A 51 0.68 2.31 16.19
CA GLY A 51 -0.03 3.18 15.24
C GLY A 51 -0.93 2.46 14.25
N SER A 52 -1.34 3.20 13.22
CA SER A 52 -2.35 2.79 12.24
C SER A 52 -1.71 2.38 10.92
N TYR A 53 -0.91 1.31 10.97
CA TYR A 53 -0.25 0.74 9.80
C TYR A 53 -0.98 -0.49 9.26
N TYR A 54 -1.06 -0.58 7.94
CA TYR A 54 -1.77 -1.62 7.22
C TYR A 54 -0.93 -2.11 6.04
N ARG A 55 -1.24 -3.32 5.56
CA ARG A 55 -0.74 -3.79 4.27
C ARG A 55 -1.85 -4.30 3.38
N ILE A 56 -1.63 -4.21 2.08
CA ILE A 56 -2.36 -4.95 1.05
C ILE A 56 -1.39 -5.90 0.34
N ARG A 57 -1.85 -7.13 0.05
CA ARG A 57 -1.05 -8.14 -0.65
C ARG A 57 -1.30 -8.04 -2.16
N VAL A 58 -0.23 -7.92 -2.95
CA VAL A 58 -0.27 -7.99 -4.42
C VAL A 58 0.71 -9.05 -4.87
N GLY A 59 0.25 -10.30 -4.98
CA GLY A 59 1.12 -11.45 -5.27
C GLY A 59 2.26 -11.59 -4.24
N ASP A 60 3.50 -11.44 -4.72
CA ASP A 60 4.73 -11.45 -3.91
C ASP A 60 5.17 -10.07 -3.41
N TYR A 61 4.46 -9.02 -3.77
CA TYR A 61 4.66 -7.67 -3.26
C TYR A 61 3.66 -7.33 -2.16
N ARG A 62 4.01 -6.35 -1.34
CA ARG A 62 3.15 -5.80 -0.30
C ARG A 62 3.18 -4.29 -0.40
N ILE A 63 1.99 -3.72 -0.45
CA ILE A 63 1.78 -2.29 -0.34
C ILE A 63 1.62 -1.98 1.14
N GLY A 64 2.48 -1.10 1.65
CA GLY A 64 2.45 -0.62 3.02
C GLY A 64 1.77 0.75 3.09
N MET A 65 0.78 0.87 3.98
CA MET A 65 -0.01 2.08 4.14
C MET A 65 -0.07 2.51 5.61
N ALA A 66 -0.07 3.81 5.83
CA ALA A 66 -0.42 4.41 7.11
C ALA A 66 -1.80 5.08 6.97
N VAL A 67 -2.57 5.09 8.04
CA VAL A 67 -3.84 5.81 8.09
C VAL A 67 -3.72 6.87 9.17
N ASN A 68 -3.98 8.12 8.82
CA ASN A 68 -4.08 9.21 9.77
C ASN A 68 -5.44 9.88 9.62
N GLU A 69 -6.24 9.87 10.67
CA GLU A 69 -7.64 10.33 10.65
C GLU A 69 -8.41 9.67 9.49
N ASN A 70 -8.64 10.41 8.40
CA ASN A 70 -9.36 9.96 7.21
C ASN A 70 -8.49 9.92 5.94
N ILE A 71 -7.17 10.03 6.08
CA ILE A 71 -6.22 10.03 4.96
C ILE A 71 -5.47 8.70 4.93
N VAL A 72 -5.52 8.03 3.78
CA VAL A 72 -4.72 6.83 3.52
C VAL A 72 -3.42 7.25 2.85
N ILE A 73 -2.30 6.94 3.48
CA ILE A 73 -0.97 7.31 3.00
C ILE A 73 -0.29 6.05 2.48
N PHE A 74 -0.05 5.97 1.18
CA PHE A 74 0.78 4.93 0.56
C PHE A 74 2.26 5.21 0.87
N VAL A 75 2.89 4.31 1.63
CA VAL A 75 4.23 4.53 2.17
C VAL A 75 5.29 3.77 1.38
N ARG A 76 5.08 2.47 1.12
CA ARG A 76 6.02 1.58 0.42
C ARG A 76 5.31 0.57 -0.47
N VAL A 77 5.97 0.09 -1.51
CA VAL A 77 5.57 -1.11 -2.25
C VAL A 77 6.79 -1.98 -2.50
N LEU A 78 6.90 -3.05 -1.73
CA LEU A 78 8.13 -3.86 -1.68
C LEU A 78 7.84 -5.33 -1.86
N HIS A 79 8.83 -6.05 -2.37
CA HIS A 79 8.77 -7.51 -2.39
C HIS A 79 8.70 -8.05 -0.95
N ARG A 80 8.05 -9.20 -0.75
CA ARG A 80 7.79 -9.79 0.57
C ARG A 80 9.03 -9.99 1.45
N LYS A 81 10.18 -10.18 0.82
CA LYS A 81 11.47 -10.38 1.49
C LYS A 81 12.05 -9.09 2.06
N GLU A 82 11.63 -7.95 1.51
CA GLU A 82 12.16 -6.64 1.86
C GLU A 82 11.21 -5.85 2.74
N VAL A 83 9.89 -6.02 2.56
CA VAL A 83 8.90 -5.21 3.27
C VAL A 83 9.18 -5.18 4.77
N TYR A 84 9.39 -6.33 5.42
CA TYR A 84 9.61 -6.39 6.88
C TYR A 84 10.91 -5.75 7.39
N ARG A 85 11.85 -5.37 6.50
CA ARG A 85 13.05 -4.61 6.87
C ARG A 85 12.80 -3.11 6.84
N TYR A 86 11.75 -2.68 6.14
CA TYR A 86 11.53 -1.28 5.76
C TYR A 86 10.12 -0.78 6.06
N PHE A 87 9.19 -1.67 6.44
CA PHE A 87 7.77 -1.41 6.72
C PHE A 87 7.03 -2.65 7.32
N PRO A 88 6.14 -2.51 8.32
CA PRO A 88 5.82 -1.30 9.08
C PRO A 88 6.96 -0.95 10.03
#